data_AF-A0AAW1IBI3-F1
#
_entry.id   AF-A0AAW1IBI3-F1
#
_cell.length_a   1.000
_cell.length_b   1.000
_cell.length_c   1.000
_cell.angle_alpha   90.00
_cell.angle_beta   90.00
_cell.angle_gamma   90.00
#
_symmetry.space_group_name_H-M   'P 1'
#
loop_
_entity.id
_entity.type
_entity.pdbx_description
1 polymer ?
#
loop_
_entity_poly.entity_id
_entity_poly.type
_entity_poly.pdbx_seq_one_letter_code
_entity_poly.pdbx_strand_id
1 'polypeptide(L)'
;MKCAVFVLIISVCIGDGKQLPSFIEKCKRNDPQVNECMKKALMDIRVHIRESIKELKIPAFKPYTFPAAHLTTGWMNATLTNIRSYYADVYEIDTFKIDFDNNPFIEMTYTYPYSQLKADYKLDGKLLQLTIHGEGDLELTFNDTKSSVRIEGHTIQKNGKKYMNIDKTDYKN
;
A
#
# COMPACT_ATOMS: atom_id res chain seq x y z
N MET A 1 -5.49 -10.21 -9.03
CA MET A 1 -6.06 -9.20 -8.11
C MET A 1 -4.91 -8.50 -7.42
N LYS A 2 -4.62 -7.26 -7.83
CA LYS A 2 -3.56 -6.45 -7.23
C LYS A 2 -4.16 -5.85 -5.96
N CYS A 3 -3.76 -6.36 -4.79
CA CYS A 3 -4.14 -5.74 -3.52
C CYS A 3 -3.69 -4.29 -3.56
N ALA A 4 -4.66 -3.39 -3.57
CA ALA A 4 -4.47 -1.95 -3.64
C ALA A 4 -3.90 -1.44 -2.32
N VAL A 5 -2.62 -1.69 -2.07
CA VAL A 5 -1.85 -0.91 -1.11
C VAL A 5 -1.39 0.32 -1.88
N PHE A 6 -2.08 1.43 -1.65
CA PHE A 6 -1.79 2.76 -2.19
C PHE A 6 -0.38 3.17 -1.74
N VAL A 7 0.66 2.73 -2.45
CA VAL A 7 1.98 3.32 -2.27
C VAL A 7 1.92 4.66 -2.98
N LEU A 8 1.70 5.72 -2.21
CA LEU A 8 1.89 7.08 -2.67
C LEU A 8 3.37 7.31 -2.92
N ILE A 9 3.84 6.89 -4.10
CA ILE A 9 4.95 7.57 -4.72
C ILE A 9 4.37 8.88 -5.25
N ILE A 10 4.36 9.90 -4.38
CA ILE A 10 4.13 11.24 -4.88
C ILE A 10 5.37 11.58 -5.71
N SER A 11 5.20 11.55 -7.04
CA SER A 11 6.17 12.13 -7.95
C SER A 11 6.20 13.64 -7.69
N VAL A 12 7.11 14.07 -6.81
CA VAL A 12 7.32 15.48 -6.50
C VAL A 12 8.49 15.97 -7.34
N CYS A 13 8.18 16.44 -8.54
CA CYS A 13 8.97 17.50 -9.18
C CYS A 13 7.98 18.63 -9.51
N ILE A 14 8.26 19.78 -8.90
CA ILE A 14 7.38 20.93 -8.68
C ILE A 14 6.73 21.37 -9.98
N GLY A 15 5.41 21.20 -10.03
CA GLY A 15 4.73 20.48 -11.12
C GLY A 15 3.61 21.21 -11.82
N ASP A 16 2.64 21.66 -11.06
CA ASP A 16 1.48 22.46 -11.46
C ASP A 16 0.67 22.59 -10.17
N GLY A 17 0.71 23.75 -9.51
CA GLY A 17 -0.26 24.26 -8.53
C GLY A 17 -0.66 23.44 -7.28
N LYS A 18 -0.45 22.13 -7.21
CA LYS A 18 -0.76 21.30 -6.05
C LYS A 18 0.43 21.27 -5.13
N GLN A 19 0.42 22.17 -4.15
CA GLN A 19 1.35 22.11 -3.05
C GLN A 19 1.09 20.82 -2.27
N LEU A 20 2.15 20.07 -1.98
CA LEU A 20 2.08 19.07 -0.92
C LEU A 20 1.51 19.73 0.33
N PRO A 21 0.62 19.05 1.07
CA PRO A 21 0.20 19.53 2.38
C PRO A 21 1.41 19.92 3.24
N SER A 22 1.27 20.99 4.02
CA SER A 22 2.38 21.57 4.79
C SER A 22 2.99 20.63 5.83
N PHE A 23 2.28 19.55 6.18
CA PHE A 23 2.75 18.52 7.11
C PHE A 23 3.69 17.50 6.46
N ILE A 24 3.80 17.44 5.13
CA ILE A 24 4.71 16.52 4.44
C ILE A 24 6.06 17.20 4.25
N GLU A 25 7.10 16.65 4.89
CA GLU A 25 8.48 17.10 4.70
C GLU A 25 8.94 16.88 3.25
N LYS A 26 9.56 17.90 2.65
CA LYS A 26 10.04 17.85 1.27
C LYS A 26 11.51 17.42 1.25
N CYS A 27 11.78 16.27 0.63
CA CYS A 27 13.14 15.76 0.47
C CYS A 27 13.77 16.25 -0.83
N LYS A 28 15.04 16.66 -0.77
CA LYS A 28 15.80 17.06 -1.96
C LYS A 28 16.35 15.81 -2.64
N ARG A 29 16.17 15.72 -3.96
CA ARG A 29 16.61 14.57 -4.78
C ARG A 29 18.11 14.28 -4.67
N ASN A 30 18.92 15.33 -4.60
CA ASN A 30 20.38 15.23 -4.57
C ASN A 30 20.95 15.25 -3.14
N ASP A 31 20.10 15.08 -2.12
CA ASP A 31 20.56 14.99 -0.75
C ASP A 31 21.22 13.62 -0.52
N PRO A 32 22.46 13.57 0.01
CA PRO A 32 23.09 12.31 0.40
C PRO A 32 22.26 11.49 1.40
N GLN A 33 21.36 12.13 2.16
CA GLN A 33 20.46 11.51 3.13
C GLN A 33 19.00 11.42 2.64
N VAL A 34 18.77 11.44 1.32
CA VAL A 34 17.42 11.40 0.74
C VAL A 34 16.60 10.20 1.22
N ASN A 35 17.22 9.03 1.42
CA ASN A 35 16.52 7.84 1.93
C ASN A 35 15.95 8.06 3.34
N GLU A 36 16.73 8.64 4.24
CA GLU A 36 16.31 8.92 5.62
C GLU A 36 15.24 10.01 5.67
N CYS A 37 15.39 11.06 4.86
CA CYS A 37 14.37 12.09 4.72
C CYS A 37 13.04 11.50 4.24
N MET A 38 13.07 10.65 3.20
CA MET A 38 11.86 10.03 2.65
C MET A 38 11.21 9.06 3.65
N LYS A 39 12.02 8.28 4.37
CA LYS A 39 11.56 7.42 5.46
C LYS A 39 10.84 8.25 6.53
N LYS A 40 11.42 9.36 6.98
CA LYS A 40 10.81 10.26 7.95
C LYS A 40 9.50 10.86 7.42
N ALA A 41 9.50 11.38 6.20
CA ALA A 41 8.30 11.93 5.57
C ALA A 41 7.15 10.91 5.49
N LEU A 42 7.46 9.64 5.18
CA LEU A 42 6.47 8.55 5.18
C LEU A 42 5.96 8.18 6.59
N MET A 43 6.80 8.30 7.62
CA MET A 43 6.38 8.11 9.00
C MET A 43 5.51 9.26 9.50
N ASP A 44 5.78 10.49 9.09
CA ASP A 44 4.95 11.66 9.45
C ASP A 44 3.55 11.59 8.81
N ILE A 45 3.46 11.06 7.59
CA ILE A 45 2.18 10.84 6.88
C ILE A 45 1.26 9.88 7.65
N ARG A 46 1.81 8.96 8.45
CA ARG A 46 1.06 7.93 9.20
C ARG A 46 -0.09 8.50 10.04
N VAL A 47 0.13 9.63 10.70
CA VAL A 47 -0.89 10.28 11.55
C VAL A 47 -2.06 10.81 10.70
N HIS A 48 -1.75 11.29 9.49
CA HIS A 48 -2.73 11.92 8.61
C HIS A 48 -3.55 10.92 7.80
N ILE A 49 -2.97 9.77 7.41
CA ILE A 49 -3.70 8.71 6.68
C ILE A 49 -4.71 7.97 7.57
N ARG A 50 -4.57 8.04 8.89
CA ARG A 50 -5.54 7.46 9.84
C ARG A 50 -6.95 7.96 9.56
N GLU A 51 -7.11 9.26 9.27
CA GLU A 51 -8.40 9.88 9.01
C GLU A 51 -8.72 9.95 7.52
N SER A 52 -8.02 10.77 6.75
CA SER A 52 -8.07 10.89 5.29
C SER A 52 -7.22 12.11 4.91
N ILE A 53 -6.64 12.12 3.72
CA ILE A 53 -5.94 13.29 3.19
C ILE A 53 -6.66 13.72 1.93
N LYS A 54 -7.64 14.62 2.09
CA LYS A 54 -8.57 15.04 1.02
C LYS A 54 -7.84 15.71 -0.14
N GLU A 55 -6.83 16.51 0.15
CA GLU A 55 -5.99 17.22 -0.82
C GLU A 55 -5.27 16.25 -1.77
N LEU A 56 -4.94 15.06 -1.25
CA LEU A 56 -4.26 13.98 -1.97
C LEU A 56 -5.22 12.86 -2.40
N LYS A 57 -6.53 13.01 -2.14
CA LYS A 57 -7.57 11.98 -2.39
C LYS A 57 -7.26 10.63 -1.74
N ILE A 58 -6.67 10.66 -0.55
CA ILE A 58 -6.34 9.46 0.22
C ILE A 58 -7.49 9.18 1.19
N PRO A 59 -8.12 7.99 1.14
CA PRO A 59 -9.19 7.62 2.06
C PRO A 59 -8.65 7.35 3.47
N ALA A 60 -9.57 7.10 4.40
CA ALA A 60 -9.24 6.68 5.76
C ALA A 60 -8.56 5.31 5.80
N PHE A 61 -7.58 5.16 6.69
CA PHE A 61 -6.95 3.87 6.99
C PHE A 61 -7.48 3.24 8.29
N LYS A 62 -8.52 3.85 8.91
CA LYS A 62 -9.14 3.36 10.15
C LYS A 62 -10.69 3.31 10.09
N PRO A 63 -11.29 2.21 9.61
CA PRO A 63 -10.67 1.12 8.86
C PRO A 63 -10.49 1.46 7.38
N TYR A 64 -9.47 0.87 6.75
CA TYR A 64 -9.39 0.84 5.29
C TYR A 64 -10.38 -0.19 4.75
N THR A 65 -11.14 0.17 3.72
CA THR A 65 -12.14 -0.71 3.10
C THR A 65 -11.65 -1.19 1.75
N PHE A 66 -11.73 -2.50 1.50
CA PHE A 66 -11.38 -3.07 0.21
C PHE A 66 -12.64 -3.45 -0.59
N PRO A 67 -12.55 -3.42 -1.93
CA PRO A 67 -13.55 -4.06 -2.78
C PRO A 67 -13.69 -5.55 -2.47
N ALA A 68 -14.82 -6.14 -2.86
CA ALA A 68 -15.01 -7.58 -2.74
C ALA A 68 -13.90 -8.35 -3.46
N ALA A 69 -13.49 -9.47 -2.86
CA ALA A 69 -12.45 -10.34 -3.39
C ALA A 69 -13.04 -11.71 -3.70
N HIS A 70 -12.66 -12.27 -4.85
CA HIS A 70 -13.06 -13.62 -5.26
C HIS A 70 -11.81 -14.46 -5.46
N LEU A 71 -11.75 -15.61 -4.80
CA LEU A 71 -10.68 -16.58 -4.92
C LEU A 71 -11.27 -17.86 -5.48
N THR A 72 -10.82 -18.25 -6.67
CA THR A 72 -11.16 -19.53 -7.28
C THR A 72 -9.91 -20.38 -7.37
N THR A 73 -9.98 -21.58 -6.82
CA THR A 73 -8.99 -22.65 -6.96
C THR A 73 -9.64 -23.85 -7.66
N GLY A 74 -8.87 -24.89 -7.98
CA GLY A 74 -9.40 -26.08 -8.63
C GLY A 74 -10.46 -26.85 -7.80
N TRP A 75 -10.58 -26.57 -6.51
CA TRP A 75 -11.47 -27.29 -5.59
C TRP A 75 -12.35 -26.36 -4.75
N MET A 76 -12.22 -25.03 -4.85
CA MET A 76 -12.91 -24.07 -3.99
C MET A 76 -13.14 -22.73 -4.67
N ASN A 77 -14.32 -22.16 -4.45
CA ASN A 77 -14.64 -20.77 -4.67
C ASN A 77 -14.86 -20.10 -3.31
N ALA A 78 -14.17 -18.99 -3.08
CA ALA A 78 -14.37 -18.15 -1.91
C ALA A 78 -14.65 -16.71 -2.33
N THR A 79 -15.63 -16.09 -1.70
CA THR A 79 -15.95 -14.67 -1.86
C THR A 79 -15.80 -14.00 -0.51
N LEU A 80 -15.09 -12.87 -0.48
CA LEU A 80 -14.97 -11.99 0.67
C LEU A 80 -15.67 -10.67 0.35
N THR A 81 -16.59 -10.27 1.22
CA THR A 81 -17.30 -8.98 1.17
C THR A 81 -17.07 -8.20 2.45
N ASN A 82 -17.42 -6.90 2.45
CA ASN A 82 -17.27 -6.03 3.63
C ASN A 82 -15.88 -6.06 4.26
N ILE A 83 -14.85 -6.18 3.42
CA ILE A 83 -13.45 -6.32 3.84
C ILE A 83 -12.98 -5.00 4.46
N ARG A 84 -12.59 -5.05 5.73
CA ARG A 84 -12.10 -3.93 6.54
C ARG A 84 -10.76 -4.31 7.17
N SER A 85 -9.74 -3.51 6.91
CA SER A 85 -8.45 -3.59 7.62
C SER A 85 -8.35 -2.50 8.66
N TYR A 86 -7.94 -2.89 9.87
CA TYR A 86 -7.70 -2.03 11.01
C TYR A 86 -6.21 -2.03 11.32
N TYR A 87 -5.75 -0.91 11.87
CA TYR A 87 -4.35 -0.70 12.25
C TYR A 87 -3.36 -0.75 11.07
N ALA A 88 -3.85 -0.57 9.84
CA ALA A 88 -3.00 -0.38 8.66
C ALA A 88 -2.19 0.93 8.73
N ASP A 89 -2.60 1.87 9.58
CA ASP A 89 -1.84 3.06 9.95
C ASP A 89 -0.78 2.77 11.02
N VAL A 90 -0.58 1.53 11.47
CA VAL A 90 0.38 1.16 12.51
C VAL A 90 1.49 0.32 11.90
N TYR A 91 2.47 0.98 11.29
CA TYR A 91 3.64 0.33 10.71
C TYR A 91 4.94 1.05 11.10
N GLU A 92 6.02 0.29 11.05
CA GLU A 92 7.39 0.79 11.14
C GLU A 92 8.10 0.54 9.82
N ILE A 93 8.81 1.54 9.30
CA ILE A 93 9.64 1.37 8.10
C ILE A 93 11.00 0.86 8.56
N ASP A 94 11.34 -0.37 8.16
CA ASP A 94 12.63 -0.97 8.49
C ASP A 94 13.71 -0.40 7.57
N THR A 95 13.50 -0.49 6.25
CA THR A 95 14.44 0.03 5.24
C THR A 95 13.70 0.81 4.16
N PHE A 96 14.36 1.81 3.62
CA PHE A 96 13.87 2.60 2.48
C PHE A 96 15.03 2.92 1.55
N LYS A 97 14.83 2.69 0.26
CA LYS A 97 15.79 3.00 -0.79
C LYS A 97 15.06 3.59 -1.97
N ILE A 98 15.51 4.76 -2.42
CA ILE A 98 15.05 5.37 -3.66
C ILE A 98 16.22 5.54 -4.61
N ASP A 99 16.00 5.18 -5.88
CA ASP A 99 16.87 5.54 -6.98
C ASP A 99 16.06 6.30 -8.01
N PHE A 100 16.70 7.33 -8.53
CA PHE A 100 16.14 8.34 -9.37
C PHE A 100 16.66 8.26 -10.80
N ASP A 101 17.79 7.60 -11.00
CA ASP A 101 18.54 7.59 -12.25
C ASP A 101 18.35 6.24 -12.96
N ASN A 102 18.47 6.24 -14.29
CA ASN A 102 18.50 5.05 -15.16
C ASN A 102 17.68 3.84 -14.65
N ASN A 103 16.35 3.91 -14.81
CA ASN A 103 15.33 3.00 -14.26
C ASN A 103 15.01 3.29 -12.78
N PRO A 104 14.29 4.40 -12.51
CA PRO A 104 13.95 4.80 -11.15
C PRO A 104 13.18 3.69 -10.42
N PHE A 105 13.49 3.53 -9.14
CA PHE A 105 12.80 2.58 -8.29
C PHE A 105 12.67 3.09 -6.85
N ILE A 106 11.68 2.54 -6.16
CA ILE A 106 11.51 2.68 -4.71
C ILE A 106 11.43 1.28 -4.12
N GLU A 107 12.21 1.02 -3.11
CA GLU A 107 12.19 -0.22 -2.35
C GLU A 107 12.03 0.11 -0.88
N MET A 108 11.10 -0.57 -0.23
CA MET A 108 10.80 -0.36 1.18
C MET A 108 10.47 -1.69 1.84
N THR A 109 11.03 -1.91 3.02
CA THR A 109 10.60 -2.97 3.93
C THR A 109 9.95 -2.33 5.14
N TYR A 110 8.86 -2.92 5.60
CA TYR A 110 8.10 -2.41 6.73
C TYR A 110 7.53 -3.56 7.55
N THR A 111 7.32 -3.27 8.83
CA THR A 111 6.78 -4.20 9.81
C THR A 111 5.45 -3.64 10.35
N TYR A 112 4.41 -4.47 10.28
CA TYR A 112 3.17 -4.26 11.03
C TYR A 112 3.29 -5.02 12.36
N PRO A 113 3.47 -4.34 13.51
CA PRO A 113 3.47 -5.02 14.81
C PRO A 113 2.12 -5.68 15.09
N TYR A 114 1.03 -5.04 14.63
CA TYR A 114 -0.32 -5.56 14.74
C TYR A 114 -1.18 -5.05 13.59
N SER A 115 -1.90 -5.94 12.92
CA SER A 115 -2.98 -5.58 12.00
C SER A 115 -4.12 -6.58 12.08
N GLN A 116 -5.33 -6.12 11.77
CA GLN A 116 -6.52 -6.94 11.83
C GLN A 116 -7.36 -6.76 10.57
N LEU A 117 -7.80 -7.86 9.97
CA LEU A 117 -8.71 -7.89 8.84
C LEU A 117 -10.01 -8.56 9.23
N LYS A 118 -11.12 -7.85 9.04
CA LYS A 118 -12.47 -8.40 9.17
C LYS A 118 -13.16 -8.42 7.81
N ALA A 119 -13.87 -9.49 7.51
CA ALA A 119 -14.64 -9.63 6.28
C ALA A 119 -15.80 -10.60 6.50
N ASP A 120 -16.79 -10.57 5.63
CA ASP A 120 -17.78 -11.64 5.55
C ASP A 120 -17.29 -12.61 4.47
N TYR A 121 -17.30 -13.90 4.76
CA TYR A 121 -16.86 -14.92 3.81
C TYR A 121 -18.03 -15.80 3.37
N LYS A 122 -17.96 -16.21 2.11
CA LYS A 122 -18.75 -17.30 1.54
C LYS A 122 -17.80 -18.24 0.83
N LEU A 123 -17.85 -19.52 1.17
CA LEU A 123 -16.97 -20.56 0.67
C LEU A 123 -17.79 -21.73 0.17
N ASP A 124 -17.53 -22.12 -1.07
CA ASP A 124 -18.13 -23.27 -1.74
C ASP A 124 -16.99 -24.11 -2.33
N GLY A 125 -16.80 -25.33 -1.84
CA GLY A 125 -15.70 -26.19 -2.27
C GLY A 125 -16.06 -27.66 -2.35
N LYS A 126 -15.29 -28.41 -3.12
CA LYS A 126 -15.38 -29.86 -3.24
C LYS A 126 -13.98 -30.46 -3.22
N LEU A 127 -13.68 -31.19 -2.15
CA LEU A 127 -12.43 -31.93 -2.01
C LEU A 127 -12.74 -33.43 -2.11
N LEU A 128 -12.35 -34.04 -3.22
CA LEU A 128 -12.69 -35.43 -3.56
C LEU A 128 -14.22 -35.67 -3.53
N GLN A 129 -14.70 -36.40 -2.52
CA GLN A 129 -16.12 -36.69 -2.30
C GLN A 129 -16.78 -35.76 -1.27
N LEU A 130 -15.99 -34.95 -0.54
CA LEU A 130 -16.49 -34.03 0.48
C LEU A 130 -16.90 -32.70 -0.17
N THR A 131 -18.11 -32.24 0.12
CA THR A 131 -18.59 -30.90 -0.25
C THR A 131 -18.52 -30.00 0.98
N ILE A 132 -17.94 -28.82 0.83
CA ILE A 132 -17.74 -27.83 1.89
C ILE A 132 -18.54 -26.59 1.51
N HIS A 133 -19.46 -26.20 2.37
CA HIS A 133 -20.18 -24.93 2.30
C HIS A 133 -20.00 -24.21 3.62
N GLY A 134 -19.60 -22.94 3.58
CA GLY A 134 -19.43 -22.13 4.78
C GLY A 134 -19.71 -20.68 4.48
N GLU A 135 -20.52 -20.04 5.34
CA GLU A 135 -20.78 -18.61 5.29
C GLU A 135 -20.71 -18.06 6.71
N GLY A 136 -20.13 -16.87 6.87
CA GLY A 136 -20.07 -16.20 8.16
C GLY A 136 -19.02 -15.10 8.21
N ASP A 137 -18.60 -14.78 9.43
CA ASP A 137 -17.64 -13.72 9.69
C ASP A 137 -16.21 -14.28 9.71
N LEU A 138 -15.30 -13.59 9.05
CA LEU A 138 -13.87 -13.85 9.03
C LEU A 138 -13.16 -12.74 9.81
N GLU A 139 -12.39 -13.14 10.82
CA GLU A 139 -11.48 -12.24 11.55
C GLU A 139 -10.07 -12.83 11.52
N LEU A 140 -9.15 -12.10 10.89
CA LEU A 140 -7.73 -12.45 10.80
C LEU A 140 -6.93 -11.42 11.58
N THR A 141 -6.06 -11.90 12.46
CA THR A 141 -5.11 -11.07 13.20
C THR A 141 -3.70 -11.44 12.79
N PHE A 142 -2.90 -10.44 12.45
CA PHE A 142 -1.52 -10.60 12.05
C PHE A 142 -0.64 -9.84 13.03
N ASN A 143 0.34 -10.53 13.59
CA ASN A 143 1.33 -9.96 14.51
C ASN A 143 2.70 -9.99 13.85
N ASP A 144 3.51 -8.96 14.10
CA ASP A 144 4.92 -8.85 13.66
C ASP A 144 5.12 -9.21 12.18
N THR A 145 4.21 -8.76 11.33
CA THR A 145 4.22 -9.10 9.91
C THR A 145 5.17 -8.20 9.16
N LYS A 146 6.22 -8.80 8.61
CA LYS A 146 7.16 -8.14 7.72
C LYS A 146 6.65 -8.19 6.30
N SER A 147 6.86 -7.11 5.58
CA SER A 147 6.48 -7.00 4.17
C SER A 147 7.46 -6.10 3.46
N SER A 148 7.62 -6.35 2.17
CA SER A 148 8.46 -5.53 1.30
C SER A 148 7.71 -5.17 0.05
N VAL A 149 7.97 -3.96 -0.43
CA VAL A 149 7.45 -3.47 -1.69
C VAL A 149 8.60 -2.92 -2.52
N ARG A 150 8.62 -3.28 -3.79
CA ARG A 150 9.52 -2.71 -4.79
C ARG A 150 8.69 -2.16 -5.93
N ILE A 151 8.90 -0.89 -6.24
CA ILE A 151 8.21 -0.19 -7.31
C ILE A 151 9.25 0.25 -8.32
N GLU A 152 9.02 -0.11 -9.57
CA GLU A 152 9.89 0.20 -10.68
C GLU A 152 9.11 1.07 -11.67
N GLY A 153 9.83 1.95 -12.34
CA GLY A 153 9.24 2.87 -13.28
C GLY A 153 10.25 3.45 -14.27
N HIS A 154 9.74 4.35 -15.09
CA HIS A 154 10.55 5.13 -16.02
C HIS A 154 10.25 6.61 -15.90
N THR A 155 11.17 7.44 -16.38
CA THR A 155 10.98 8.89 -16.38
C THR A 155 10.15 9.31 -17.60
N ILE A 156 9.08 10.05 -17.36
CA ILE A 156 8.30 10.74 -18.40
C ILE A 156 8.43 12.25 -18.27
N GLN A 157 8.30 12.98 -19.37
CA GLN A 157 8.19 14.43 -19.34
C GLN A 157 6.74 14.87 -19.58
N LYS A 158 6.23 15.74 -18.71
CA LYS A 158 4.92 16.40 -18.86
C LYS A 158 5.10 17.87 -18.49
N ASN A 159 4.60 18.80 -19.31
CA ASN A 159 4.69 20.26 -19.05
C ASN A 159 6.12 20.74 -18.71
N GLY A 160 7.15 20.21 -19.39
CA GLY A 160 8.55 20.54 -19.15
C GLY A 160 9.14 19.97 -17.85
N LYS A 161 8.43 19.06 -17.18
CA LYS A 161 8.82 18.50 -15.87
C LYS A 161 8.93 16.99 -15.94
N LYS A 162 9.92 16.47 -15.21
CA LYS A 162 10.20 15.03 -15.14
C LYS A 162 9.34 14.39 -14.05
N TYR A 163 8.63 13.33 -14.40
CA TYR A 163 7.85 12.51 -13.48
C TYR A 163 8.30 11.06 -13.56
N MET A 164 8.15 10.33 -12.47
CA MET A 164 8.26 8.87 -12.49
C MET A 164 6.90 8.29 -12.84
N ASN A 165 6.83 7.56 -13.95
CA ASN A 165 5.69 6.72 -14.28
C ASN A 165 5.92 5.33 -13.68
N ILE A 166 4.94 4.78 -12.98
CA ILE A 166 5.04 3.45 -12.37
C ILE A 166 4.76 2.39 -13.43
N ASP A 167 5.70 1.47 -13.62
CA ASP A 167 5.58 0.36 -14.56
C ASP A 167 5.18 -0.93 -13.83
N LYS A 168 5.82 -1.16 -12.67
CA LYS A 168 5.67 -2.40 -11.92
C LYS A 168 5.67 -2.14 -10.42
N THR A 169 4.88 -2.94 -9.70
CA THR A 169 4.90 -2.98 -8.24
C THR A 169 4.90 -4.43 -7.80
N ASP A 170 5.99 -4.84 -7.15
CA ASP A 170 6.18 -6.17 -6.60
C ASP A 170 6.03 -6.11 -5.07
N TYR A 171 5.24 -7.02 -4.53
CA TYR A 171 5.09 -7.22 -3.09
C TYR A 171 5.71 -8.57 -2.73
N LYS A 172 6.60 -8.61 -1.73
CA LYS A 172 7.08 -9.86 -1.15
C LYS A 172 6.78 -9.87 0.34
N ASN A 173 6.13 -10.93 0.79
CA ASN A 173 5.94 -11.27 2.19
C ASN A 173 7.04 -12.23 2.63
#